data_AF-X1RL32-F1
#
_entry.id   AF-X1RL32-F1
#
_cell.length_a   1.000
_cell.length_b   1.000
_cell.length_c   1.000
_cell.angle_alpha   90.00
_cell.angle_beta   90.00
_cell.angle_gamma   90.00
#
_symmetry.space_group_name_H-M   'P 1'
#
loop_
_entity.id
_entity.type
_entity.pdbx_description
1 polymer ?
#
loop_
_entity_poly.entity_id
_entity_poly.type
_entity_poly.pdbx_seq_one_letter_code
_entity_poly.pdbx_strand_id
1 'polypeptide(L)'
;MAVIKSMSEIAKKWAEVTPGRAPYYETGVRTTAKDWAGAAAGAVAAYEAGVTEAIGRGAYQSGVATRGTSGWREATLAKKARWAAGVRLGEPRYVQGFAPFRGVIESVTLPPRGARGDPSNYARCEAIGLALTAARKASS
;
A
#
# COMPACT_ATOMS: atom_id res chain seq x y z
N MET A 1 27.18 -4.29 36.16
CA MET A 1 26.08 -3.68 35.38
C MET A 1 26.64 -3.14 34.08
N ALA A 2 25.92 -3.28 32.96
CA ALA A 2 26.33 -2.67 31.70
C ALA A 2 26.15 -1.14 31.77
N VAL A 3 27.15 -0.39 31.33
CA VAL A 3 27.07 1.08 31.22
C VAL A 3 26.31 1.41 29.94
N ILE A 4 25.19 2.11 30.06
CA ILE A 4 24.33 2.50 28.94
C ILE A 4 23.92 3.96 29.06
N LYS A 5 23.81 4.65 27.92
CA LYS A 5 23.33 6.04 27.84
C LYS A 5 21.87 6.14 28.25
N SER A 6 21.44 7.33 28.65
CA SER A 6 20.03 7.59 28.91
C SER A 6 19.18 7.46 27.64
N MET A 7 17.89 7.20 27.82
CA MET A 7 16.98 7.09 26.67
C MET A 7 16.86 8.39 25.87
N SER A 8 16.94 9.54 26.54
CA SER A 8 16.90 10.85 25.88
C SER A 8 18.14 11.08 25.00
N GLU A 9 19.33 10.72 25.48
CA GLU A 9 20.57 10.82 24.71
C GLU A 9 20.57 9.87 23.50
N ILE A 10 20.05 8.65 23.67
CA ILE A 10 19.90 7.68 22.57
C ILE A 10 18.94 8.22 21.50
N ALA A 11 17.77 8.71 21.91
CA ALA A 11 16.75 9.24 21.01
C ALA A 11 17.24 10.50 20.26
N LYS A 12 17.89 11.43 20.98
CA LYS A 12 18.46 12.66 20.39
C LYS A 12 19.50 12.33 19.33
N LYS A 13 20.46 11.47 19.65
CA LYS A 13 21.49 11.03 18.69
C LYS A 13 20.87 10.37 17.46
N TRP A 14 19.87 9.51 17.65
CA TRP A 14 19.22 8.83 16.53
C TRP A 14 18.50 9.82 15.61
N ALA A 15 17.73 10.76 16.18
CA ALA A 15 16.98 11.76 15.43
C ALA A 15 17.90 12.74 14.66
N GLU A 16 19.03 13.13 15.25
CA GLU A 16 19.99 14.06 14.63
C GLU A 16 20.82 13.39 13.52
N VAL A 17 21.31 12.17 13.75
CA VAL A 17 22.32 11.56 12.86
C VAL A 17 21.69 10.76 11.71
N THR A 18 20.54 10.12 11.93
CA THR A 18 19.96 9.20 10.93
C THR A 18 19.56 9.90 9.62
N PRO A 19 18.95 11.10 9.62
CA PRO A 19 18.59 11.78 8.38
C PRO A 19 19.79 12.05 7.46
N GLY A 20 20.95 12.39 8.02
CA GLY A 20 22.19 12.62 7.26
C GLY A 20 22.73 11.37 6.54
N ARG A 21 22.17 10.18 6.81
CA ARG A 21 22.58 8.93 6.17
C ARG A 21 21.77 8.56 4.92
N ALA A 22 20.86 9.43 4.48
CA ALA A 22 20.06 9.20 3.27
C ALA A 22 20.91 8.83 2.02
N PRO A 23 22.09 9.42 1.76
CA PRO A 23 22.92 9.02 0.61
C PRO A 23 23.45 7.58 0.70
N TYR A 24 23.78 7.10 1.90
CA TYR A 24 24.20 5.72 2.12
C TYR A 24 23.04 4.74 1.93
N TYR A 25 21.85 5.12 2.39
CA TYR A 25 20.63 4.35 2.14
C TYR A 25 20.37 4.21 0.63
N GLU A 26 20.42 5.32 -0.12
CA GLU A 26 20.22 5.30 -1.56
C GLU A 26 21.29 4.46 -2.27
N THR A 27 22.56 4.63 -1.92
CA THR A 27 23.66 3.84 -2.49
C THR A 27 23.42 2.35 -2.26
N GLY A 28 23.09 1.94 -1.02
CA GLY A 28 22.83 0.54 -0.70
C GLY A 28 21.68 -0.07 -1.50
N VAL A 29 20.60 0.69 -1.74
CA VAL A 29 19.48 0.24 -2.58
C VAL A 29 19.90 0.11 -4.04
N ARG A 30 20.70 1.05 -4.57
CA ARG A 30 21.10 1.08 -5.98
C ARG A 30 22.16 0.04 -6.33
N THR A 31 23.06 -0.30 -5.40
CA THR A 31 24.27 -1.09 -5.70
C THR A 31 24.27 -2.48 -5.07
N THR A 32 23.21 -2.88 -4.37
CA THR A 32 23.16 -4.20 -3.75
C THR A 32 23.26 -5.32 -4.81
N ALA A 33 24.20 -6.24 -4.62
CA ALA A 33 24.30 -7.47 -5.43
C ALA A 33 23.35 -8.57 -4.94
N LYS A 34 22.67 -8.37 -3.81
CA LYS A 34 21.70 -9.34 -3.28
C LYS A 34 20.42 -9.32 -4.10
N ASP A 35 20.00 -10.50 -4.57
CA ASP A 35 18.69 -10.68 -5.16
C ASP A 35 17.60 -10.59 -4.09
N TRP A 36 16.99 -9.41 -3.99
CA TRP A 36 15.90 -9.16 -3.06
C TRP A 36 14.64 -9.97 -3.41
N ALA A 37 14.32 -10.11 -4.70
CA ALA A 37 13.08 -10.75 -5.13
C ALA A 37 13.13 -12.27 -4.89
N GLY A 38 14.23 -12.92 -5.28
CA GLY A 38 14.44 -14.35 -5.01
C GLY A 38 14.52 -14.67 -3.52
N ALA A 39 15.22 -13.83 -2.74
CA ALA A 39 15.26 -14.00 -1.28
C ALA A 39 13.88 -13.83 -0.62
N ALA A 40 13.08 -12.86 -1.07
CA ALA A 40 11.72 -12.65 -0.58
C ALA A 40 10.80 -13.83 -0.96
N ALA A 41 10.90 -14.34 -2.18
CA ALA A 41 10.14 -15.50 -2.63
C ALA A 41 10.49 -16.76 -1.82
N GLY A 42 11.77 -16.99 -1.52
CA GLY A 42 12.21 -18.10 -0.67
C GLY A 42 11.75 -17.99 0.80
N ALA A 43 11.38 -16.80 1.25
CA ALA A 43 10.99 -16.55 2.64
C ALA A 43 9.47 -16.69 2.91
N VAL A 44 8.66 -17.05 1.91
CA VAL A 44 7.19 -17.13 2.03
C VAL A 44 6.75 -18.02 3.19
N ALA A 45 7.30 -19.23 3.33
CA ALA A 45 6.95 -20.13 4.43
C ALA A 45 7.28 -19.55 5.82
N ALA A 46 8.41 -18.85 5.95
CA ALA A 46 8.79 -18.20 7.20
C ALA A 46 7.85 -17.02 7.53
N TYR A 47 7.44 -16.26 6.51
CA TYR A 47 6.45 -15.20 6.66
C TYR A 47 5.09 -15.75 7.13
N GLU A 48 4.60 -16.82 6.52
CA GLU A 48 3.34 -17.48 6.89
C GLU A 48 3.35 -17.97 8.34
N ALA A 49 4.42 -18.65 8.75
CA ALA A 49 4.59 -19.11 10.13
C ALA A 49 4.55 -17.95 11.12
N GLY A 50 5.30 -16.87 10.84
CA GLY A 50 5.36 -15.69 11.71
C GLY A 50 4.04 -14.93 11.81
N VAL A 51 3.28 -14.82 10.71
CA VAL A 51 1.94 -14.23 10.71
C VAL A 51 0.96 -15.09 11.52
N THR A 52 1.01 -16.41 11.36
CA THR A 52 0.15 -17.35 12.11
C THR A 52 0.41 -17.24 13.61
N GLU A 53 1.68 -17.21 14.02
CA GLU A 53 2.05 -17.02 15.41
C GLU A 53 1.57 -15.66 15.96
N ALA A 54 1.74 -14.59 15.18
CA ALA A 54 1.29 -13.24 15.56
C ALA A 54 -0.23 -13.16 15.74
N ILE A 55 -0.99 -13.87 14.89
CA ILE A 55 -2.44 -14.02 15.04
C ILE A 55 -2.76 -14.81 16.32
N GLY A 56 -2.10 -15.95 16.54
CA GLY A 56 -2.32 -16.80 17.70
C GLY A 56 -2.10 -16.08 19.03
N ARG A 57 -1.11 -15.18 19.12
CA ARG A 57 -0.86 -14.35 20.31
C ARG A 57 -1.64 -13.05 20.37
N GLY A 58 -2.57 -12.80 19.43
CA GLY A 58 -3.41 -11.60 19.40
C GLY A 58 -2.63 -10.29 19.18
N ALA A 59 -1.48 -10.33 18.51
CA ALA A 59 -0.58 -9.18 18.40
C ALA A 59 -1.23 -7.98 17.71
N TYR A 60 -2.07 -8.22 16.70
CA TYR A 60 -2.79 -7.16 15.98
C TYR A 60 -3.76 -6.41 16.90
N GLN A 61 -4.64 -7.12 17.60
CA GLN A 61 -5.62 -6.53 18.51
C GLN A 61 -4.92 -5.73 19.61
N SER A 62 -3.87 -6.31 20.21
CA SER A 62 -3.06 -5.65 21.23
C SER A 62 -2.43 -4.35 20.72
N GLY A 63 -1.83 -4.36 19.52
CA GLY A 63 -1.23 -3.17 18.92
C GLY A 63 -2.25 -2.07 18.60
N VAL A 64 -3.42 -2.44 18.06
CA VAL A 64 -4.50 -1.49 17.76
C VAL A 64 -5.04 -0.85 19.05
N ALA A 65 -5.31 -1.66 20.08
CA ALA A 65 -5.77 -1.16 21.37
C ALA A 65 -4.74 -0.22 22.02
N THR A 66 -3.46 -0.59 21.99
CA THR A 66 -2.36 0.23 22.52
C THR A 66 -2.25 1.58 21.83
N ARG A 67 -2.34 1.61 20.49
CA ARG A 67 -2.19 2.85 19.72
C ARG A 67 -3.42 3.74 19.80
N GLY A 68 -4.61 3.12 19.78
CA GLY A 68 -5.90 3.79 19.79
C GLY A 68 -6.15 4.69 18.58
N THR A 69 -7.37 5.21 18.50
CA THR A 69 -7.79 6.05 17.37
C THR A 69 -7.06 7.40 17.35
N SER A 70 -6.81 8.01 18.51
CA SER A 70 -6.10 9.29 18.62
C SER A 70 -4.66 9.17 18.13
N GLY A 71 -3.91 8.17 18.60
CA GLY A 71 -2.53 7.95 18.20
C GLY A 71 -2.39 7.62 16.72
N TRP A 72 -3.37 6.95 16.11
CA TRP A 72 -3.41 6.75 14.66
C TRP A 72 -3.64 8.08 13.91
N ARG A 73 -4.64 8.88 14.32
CA ARG A 73 -4.95 10.17 13.68
C ARG A 73 -3.73 11.09 13.68
N GLU A 74 -3.11 11.27 14.84
CA GLU A 74 -1.96 12.15 15.02
C GLU A 74 -0.81 11.77 14.08
N ALA A 75 -0.37 10.51 14.11
CA ALA A 75 0.77 10.08 13.28
C ALA A 75 0.46 10.06 11.79
N THR A 76 -0.79 9.79 11.41
CA THR A 76 -1.20 9.82 10.00
C THR A 76 -1.17 11.25 9.47
N LEU A 77 -1.75 12.20 10.22
CA LEU A 77 -1.78 13.61 9.84
C LEU A 77 -0.37 14.23 9.82
N ALA A 78 0.50 13.84 10.74
CA ALA A 78 1.91 14.28 10.75
C ALA A 78 2.67 13.87 9.48
N LYS A 79 2.26 12.78 8.82
CA LYS A 79 2.91 12.25 7.60
C LYS A 79 2.19 12.62 6.30
N LYS A 80 1.11 13.43 6.36
CA LYS A 80 0.23 13.74 5.22
C LYS A 80 0.96 14.28 3.99
N ALA A 81 2.05 15.04 4.18
CA ALA A 81 2.81 15.62 3.06
C ALA A 81 3.38 14.56 2.09
N ARG A 82 3.64 13.33 2.58
CA ARG A 82 4.13 12.21 1.76
C ARG A 82 3.08 11.72 0.76
N TRP A 83 1.80 11.91 1.05
CA TRP A 83 0.71 11.42 0.21
C TRP A 83 0.74 12.06 -1.18
N ALA A 84 0.76 13.40 -1.26
CA ALA A 84 0.74 14.10 -2.54
C ALA A 84 1.98 13.80 -3.41
N ALA A 85 3.16 13.69 -2.77
CA ALA A 85 4.39 13.29 -3.48
C ALA A 85 4.31 11.84 -3.98
N GLY A 86 3.80 10.93 -3.14
CA GLY A 86 3.61 9.52 -3.52
C GLY A 86 2.62 9.33 -4.67
N VAL A 87 1.51 10.08 -4.68
CA VAL A 87 0.53 10.06 -5.79
C VAL A 87 1.19 10.44 -7.11
N ARG A 88 1.95 11.54 -7.15
CA ARG A 88 2.66 11.97 -8.36
C ARG A 88 3.69 10.94 -8.84
N LEU A 89 4.47 10.36 -7.93
CA LEU A 89 5.41 9.29 -8.27
C LEU A 89 4.71 8.02 -8.78
N GLY A 90 3.49 7.76 -8.31
CA GLY A 90 2.69 6.60 -8.66
C GLY A 90 1.91 6.73 -9.97
N GLU A 91 1.80 7.92 -10.55
CA GLU A 91 0.98 8.18 -11.75
C GLU A 91 1.29 7.20 -12.92
N PRO A 92 2.55 6.94 -13.31
CA PRO A 92 2.83 6.00 -14.39
C PRO A 92 2.37 4.57 -14.09
N ARG A 93 2.50 4.13 -12.84
CA ARG A 93 2.02 2.80 -12.40
C ARG A 93 0.50 2.73 -12.38
N TYR A 94 -0.16 3.83 -12.00
CA TYR A 94 -1.61 3.93 -12.06
C TYR A 94 -2.10 3.82 -13.51
N VAL A 95 -1.49 4.56 -14.44
CA VAL A 95 -1.81 4.50 -15.87
C VAL A 95 -1.65 3.07 -16.38
N GLN A 96 -0.50 2.44 -16.11
CA GLN A 96 -0.23 1.06 -16.53
C GLN A 96 -1.24 0.06 -15.95
N GLY A 97 -1.52 0.14 -14.65
CA GLY A 97 -2.45 -0.77 -13.98
C GLY A 97 -3.92 -0.53 -14.36
N PHE A 98 -4.29 0.70 -14.70
CA PHE A 98 -5.66 1.05 -15.08
C PHE A 98 -5.93 0.85 -16.59
N ALA A 99 -4.90 0.87 -17.44
CA ALA A 99 -5.04 0.77 -18.88
C ALA A 99 -5.91 -0.42 -19.36
N PRO A 100 -5.78 -1.65 -18.82
CA PRO A 100 -6.66 -2.76 -19.21
C PRO A 100 -8.14 -2.48 -18.92
N PHE A 101 -8.45 -1.88 -17.77
CA PHE A 101 -9.82 -1.56 -17.39
C PHE A 101 -10.38 -0.40 -18.22
N ARG A 102 -9.55 0.60 -18.53
CA ARG A 102 -9.91 1.66 -19.48
C ARG A 102 -10.30 1.06 -20.83
N GLY A 103 -9.49 0.16 -21.37
CA GLY A 103 -9.77 -0.52 -22.64
C GLY A 103 -11.07 -1.34 -22.61
N VAL A 104 -11.32 -2.06 -21.51
CA VAL A 104 -12.58 -2.78 -21.31
C VAL A 104 -13.77 -1.82 -21.33
N ILE A 105 -13.73 -0.74 -20.54
CA ILE A 105 -14.81 0.25 -20.50
C ILE A 105 -15.05 0.86 -21.89
N GLU A 106 -13.98 1.19 -22.62
CA GLU A 106 -14.03 1.76 -23.96
C GLU A 106 -14.67 0.81 -25.00
N SER A 107 -14.54 -0.51 -24.79
CA SER A 107 -15.14 -1.54 -25.64
C SER A 107 -16.62 -1.84 -25.34
N VAL A 108 -17.15 -1.41 -24.19
CA VAL A 108 -18.52 -1.74 -23.80
C VAL A 108 -19.50 -0.93 -24.65
N THR A 109 -20.33 -1.63 -25.42
CA THR A 109 -21.50 -1.02 -26.07
C THR A 109 -22.60 -0.84 -25.04
N LEU A 110 -22.94 0.42 -24.73
CA LEU A 110 -23.98 0.73 -23.74
C LEU A 110 -25.37 0.72 -24.39
N PRO A 111 -26.40 0.19 -23.71
CA PRO A 111 -27.77 0.28 -24.20
C PRO A 111 -28.22 1.76 -24.32
N PRO A 112 -29.20 2.07 -25.17
CA PRO A 112 -29.71 3.44 -25.34
C PRO A 112 -30.02 4.11 -24.00
N ARG A 113 -29.74 5.41 -23.90
CA ARG A 113 -30.02 6.18 -22.68
C ARG A 113 -31.47 6.64 -22.68
N GLY A 114 -32.21 6.33 -21.62
CA GLY A 114 -33.57 6.81 -21.39
C GLY A 114 -33.60 8.23 -20.81
N ALA A 115 -34.80 8.73 -20.49
CA ALA A 115 -34.97 10.03 -19.83
C ALA A 115 -34.22 10.08 -18.49
N ARG A 116 -33.93 11.30 -17.99
CA ARG A 116 -33.31 11.45 -16.67
C ARG A 116 -34.19 10.77 -15.60
N GLY A 117 -33.60 9.86 -14.83
CA GLY A 117 -34.30 9.12 -13.77
C GLY A 117 -35.00 7.85 -14.24
N ASP A 118 -34.99 7.55 -15.55
CA ASP A 118 -35.52 6.30 -16.07
C ASP A 118 -34.74 5.10 -15.48
N PRO A 119 -35.40 4.12 -14.85
CA PRO A 119 -34.76 2.94 -14.28
C PRO A 119 -33.93 2.13 -15.29
N SER A 120 -34.29 2.14 -16.58
CA SER A 120 -33.54 1.43 -17.62
C SER A 120 -32.09 1.94 -17.76
N ASN A 121 -31.78 3.15 -17.31
CA ASN A 121 -30.42 3.68 -17.32
C ASN A 121 -29.46 2.88 -16.42
N TYR A 122 -29.95 2.16 -15.40
CA TYR A 122 -29.11 1.32 -14.55
C TYR A 122 -28.47 0.16 -15.32
N ALA A 123 -29.12 -0.34 -16.38
CA ALA A 123 -28.58 -1.39 -17.25
C ALA A 123 -27.25 -0.96 -17.91
N ARG A 124 -26.99 0.34 -18.07
CA ARG A 124 -25.71 0.87 -18.58
C ARG A 124 -24.59 0.68 -17.55
N CYS A 125 -24.87 0.92 -16.27
CA CYS A 125 -23.90 0.68 -15.20
C CYS A 125 -23.65 -0.82 -15.00
N GLU A 126 -24.71 -1.63 -15.10
CA GLU A 126 -24.62 -3.09 -15.05
C GLU A 126 -23.72 -3.63 -16.16
N ALA A 127 -23.90 -3.18 -17.41
CA ALA A 127 -23.07 -3.60 -18.54
C ALA A 127 -21.56 -3.34 -18.29
N ILE A 128 -21.21 -2.17 -17.76
CA ILE A 128 -19.82 -1.84 -17.40
C ILE A 128 -19.33 -2.72 -16.25
N GLY A 129 -20.14 -2.91 -15.20
CA GLY A 129 -19.79 -3.71 -14.04
C GLY A 129 -19.53 -5.18 -14.38
N LEU A 130 -20.36 -5.76 -15.26
CA LEU A 130 -20.19 -7.12 -15.76
C LEU A 130 -18.89 -7.26 -16.57
N ALA A 131 -18.63 -6.33 -17.49
CA ALA A 131 -17.42 -6.34 -18.30
C ALA A 131 -16.13 -6.23 -17.45
N LEU A 132 -16.10 -5.31 -16.48
CA LEU A 132 -14.97 -5.16 -15.56
C LEU A 132 -14.78 -6.40 -14.67
N THR A 133 -15.88 -7.00 -14.20
CA THR A 133 -15.82 -8.22 -13.38
C THR A 133 -15.26 -9.40 -14.17
N ALA A 134 -15.69 -9.56 -15.42
CA ALA A 134 -15.15 -10.59 -16.32
C ALA A 134 -13.64 -10.38 -16.56
N ALA A 135 -13.23 -9.15 -16.86
CA ALA A 135 -11.82 -8.81 -17.07
C ALA A 135 -10.94 -9.10 -15.84
N ARG A 136 -11.43 -8.77 -14.64
CA ARG A 136 -10.69 -9.05 -13.39
C ARG A 136 -10.52 -10.55 -13.15
N LYS A 137 -11.57 -11.34 -13.35
CA LYS A 137 -11.52 -12.80 -13.19
C LYS A 137 -10.56 -13.48 -14.17
N ALA A 138 -10.41 -12.93 -15.38
CA ALA A 138 -9.46 -13.46 -16.36
C ALA A 138 -7.99 -13.10 -16.06
N SER A 139 -7.75 -12.11 -15.17
CA SER A 139 -6.41 -11.59 -14.84
C SER A 139 -5.89 -12.04 -13.47
N SER A 140 -6.68 -12.84 -12.73
CA SER A 140 -6.34 -13.39 -11.40
C SER A 140 -6.00 -14.86 -11.51
#